data_AF-A0A9W5K3R7-F1
#
_entry.id   AF-A0A9W5K3R7-F1
#
_cell.length_a   1.000
_cell.length_b   1.000
_cell.length_c   1.000
_cell.angle_alpha   90.00
_cell.angle_beta   90.00
_cell.angle_gamma   90.00
#
_symmetry.space_group_name_H-M   'P 1'
#
loop_
_entity.id
_entity.type
_entity.pdbx_description
1 polymer ?
#
loop_
_entity_poly.entity_id
_entity_poly.type
_entity_poly.pdbx_seq_one_letter_code
_entity_poly.pdbx_strand_id
1 'polypeptide(L)' 'MMTNRNQDIKSMKGKIPNWVIAEKLGVHENTIIRWLRSDLSIERKQRIITVIKEIKKEKV' A
#
# COMPACT_ATOMS: atom_id res chain seq x y z
N MET A 1 6.29 -22.27 0.66
CA MET A 1 5.77 -21.66 -0.57
C MET A 1 5.66 -20.15 -0.35
N MET A 2 6.46 -19.35 -1.05
CA MET A 2 6.54 -17.90 -0.83
C MET A 2 5.36 -17.25 -1.55
N THR A 3 4.17 -17.26 -0.92
CA THR A 3 2.98 -16.63 -1.49
C THR A 3 3.23 -15.14 -1.61
N ASN A 4 3.45 -14.69 -2.83
CA ASN A 4 3.64 -13.29 -3.16
C ASN A 4 2.27 -12.58 -3.14
N ARG A 5 1.73 -12.39 -1.93
CA ARG A 5 0.44 -11.73 -1.70
C ARG A 5 0.53 -10.25 -2.05
N ASN A 6 -0.58 -9.71 -2.54
CA ASN A 6 -0.76 -8.28 -2.88
C ASN A 6 0.31 -7.73 -3.85
N GLN A 7 0.72 -8.53 -4.83
CA GLN A 7 1.71 -8.14 -5.84
C GLN A 7 1.25 -6.94 -6.68
N ASP A 8 -0.04 -6.82 -6.94
CA ASP A 8 -0.63 -5.70 -7.65
C ASP A 8 -0.43 -4.36 -6.91
N ILE A 9 -0.60 -4.35 -5.58
CA ILE A 9 -0.33 -3.16 -4.76
C ILE A 9 1.17 -2.83 -4.78
N LYS A 10 2.03 -3.84 -4.69
CA LYS A 10 3.50 -3.67 -4.71
C LYS A 10 3.97 -3.09 -6.05
N SER A 11 3.43 -3.58 -7.16
CA SER A 11 3.69 -3.06 -8.51
C SER A 11 3.17 -1.64 -8.68
N MET A 12 1.94 -1.35 -8.22
CA MET A 12 1.38 0.01 -8.27
C MET A 12 2.18 1.00 -7.43
N LYS A 13 2.64 0.61 -6.24
CA LYS A 13 3.48 1.44 -5.36
C LYS A 13 4.77 1.88 -6.06
N GLY A 14 5.44 0.96 -6.75
CA GLY A 14 6.74 1.22 -7.35
C GLY A 14 7.75 1.70 -6.29
N LYS A 15 8.36 2.86 -6.54
CA LYS A 15 9.38 3.48 -5.66
C LYS A 15 8.82 4.24 -4.45
N ILE A 16 7.50 4.30 -4.29
CA ILE A 16 6.89 5.00 -3.14
C ILE A 16 7.28 4.25 -1.85
N PRO A 17 7.88 4.91 -0.85
CA PRO A 17 8.19 4.28 0.43
C PRO A 17 6.90 3.88 1.18
N ASN A 18 6.98 2.84 2.01
CA ASN A 18 5.80 2.38 2.77
C ASN A 18 5.38 3.43 3.82
N TRP A 19 6.33 4.16 4.42
CA TRP A 19 6.05 5.24 5.36
C TRP A 19 5.15 6.33 4.79
N VAL A 20 5.30 6.72 3.51
CA VAL A 20 4.45 7.75 2.87
C VAL A 20 3.01 7.28 2.78
N ILE A 21 2.81 6.02 2.41
CA ILE A 21 1.48 5.42 2.32
C ILE A 21 0.86 5.31 3.72
N ALA A 22 1.68 4.94 4.70
CA ALA A 22 1.26 4.80 6.09
C ALA A 22 0.82 6.15 6.69
N GLU A 23 1.61 7.20 6.48
CA GLU A 23 1.31 8.58 6.90
C GLU A 23 -0.05 9.03 6.37
N LYS A 24 -0.30 8.84 5.06
CA LYS A 24 -1.56 9.26 4.43
C LYS A 24 -2.76 8.40 4.83
N LEU A 25 -2.52 7.15 5.21
CA LEU A 25 -3.55 6.27 5.79
C LEU A 25 -3.78 6.51 7.29
N GLY A 26 -2.95 7.33 7.95
CA GLY A 26 -3.00 7.56 9.39
C GLY A 26 -2.62 6.34 10.21
N VAL A 27 -1.68 5.50 9.72
CA VAL A 27 -1.23 4.28 10.38
C VAL A 27 0.29 4.22 10.47
N HIS A 28 0.82 3.34 11.31
CA HIS A 28 2.25 3.07 11.36
C HIS A 28 2.74 2.29 10.13
N GLU A 29 3.99 2.52 9.71
CA GLU A 29 4.60 1.81 8.58
C GLU A 29 4.57 0.29 8.74
N ASN A 30 4.81 -0.20 9.96
CA ASN A 30 4.73 -1.62 10.29
C ASN A 30 3.35 -2.22 9.99
N THR A 31 2.28 -1.44 10.14
CA THR A 31 0.92 -1.86 9.78
C THR A 31 0.83 -2.12 8.29
N ILE A 32 1.37 -1.23 7.45
CA ILE A 32 1.42 -1.42 6.00
C ILE A 32 2.26 -2.64 5.61
N ILE A 33 3.43 -2.83 6.23
CA ILE A 33 4.28 -4.00 5.96
C ILE A 33 3.53 -5.29 6.30
N ARG A 34 2.84 -5.35 7.44
CA ARG A 34 2.03 -6.51 7.84
C ARG A 34 0.87 -6.75 6.88
N TRP A 35 0.16 -5.69 6.49
CA TRP A 35 -0.93 -5.75 5.52
C TRP A 35 -0.49 -6.27 4.16
N LEU A 36 0.67 -5.85 3.66
CA LEU A 36 1.22 -6.32 2.39
C LEU A 36 1.73 -7.78 2.42
N ARG A 37 1.78 -8.43 3.59
CA ARG A 37 2.16 -9.84 3.79
C ARG A 37 0.97 -10.77 4.06
N SER A 38 -0.21 -10.20 4.30
CA SER A 38 -1.45 -10.91 4.62
C SER A 38 -2.51 -10.68 3.55
N ASP A 39 -3.57 -11.50 3.54
CA ASP A 39 -4.70 -11.25 2.65
C ASP A 39 -5.46 -10.00 3.11
N LEU A 40 -5.70 -9.09 2.17
CA LEU A 40 -6.41 -7.84 2.43
C LEU A 40 -7.88 -7.96 2.05
N SER A 41 -8.75 -7.38 2.86
CA SER A 41 -10.14 -7.16 2.44
C SER A 41 -10.17 -6.23 1.22
N ILE A 42 -11.20 -6.39 0.39
CA ILE A 42 -11.41 -5.57 -0.82
C ILE A 42 -11.39 -4.07 -0.46
N GLU A 43 -12.05 -3.69 0.62
CA GLU A 43 -12.10 -2.31 1.12
C GLU A 43 -10.71 -1.77 1.49
N ARG A 44 -9.91 -2.52 2.26
CA ARG A 44 -8.56 -2.10 2.64
C ARG A 44 -7.65 -1.98 1.43
N LYS A 45 -7.74 -2.94 0.52
CA LYS A 45 -7.02 -2.92 -0.74
C LYS A 45 -7.35 -1.68 -1.55
N GLN A 46 -8.64 -1.34 -1.67
CA GLN A 46 -9.08 -0.15 -2.37
C GLN A 46 -8.58 1.14 -1.70
N ARG A 47 -8.62 1.26 -0.37
CA ARG A 47 -8.03 2.41 0.35
C ARG A 47 -6.55 2.61 0.03
N ILE A 48 -5.75 1.54 0.08
CA ILE A 48 -4.32 1.61 -0.22
C ILE A 48 -4.09 2.05 -1.68
N ILE A 49 -4.86 1.49 -2.62
CA ILE A 49 -4.76 1.86 -4.04
C ILE A 49 -5.11 3.34 -4.26
N THR A 50 -6.18 3.83 -3.63
CA THR A 50 -6.57 5.25 -3.72
C THR A 50 -5.45 6.16 -3.21
N VAL A 51 -4.89 5.87 -2.03
CA VAL A 51 -3.78 6.63 -1.46
C VAL A 51 -2.54 6.61 -2.36
N ILE A 52 -2.19 5.46 -2.94
CA ILE A 52 -1.08 5.38 -3.91
C ILE A 52 -1.33 6.28 -5.12
N LYS A 53 -2.56 6.32 -5.64
CA LYS A 53 -2.93 7.19 -6.77
C LYS A 53 -2.84 8.67 -6.40
N GLU A 54 -3.31 9.05 -5.22
CA GLU A 54 -3.20 10.42 -4.72
C GLU A 54 -1.75 10.87 -4.58
N ILE A 55 -0.90 10.05 -3.95
CA ILE A 55 0.54 10.34 -3.81
C ILE A 55 1.22 10.52 -5.17
N LYS A 56 0.83 9.70 -6.17
CA LYS A 56 1.36 9.85 -7.53
C LYS A 56 0.90 11.15 -8.18
N LYS A 57 -0.35 11.57 -7.95
CA LYS A 57 -0.90 12.80 -8.50
C LYS A 57 -0.26 14.06 -7.88
N GLU A 58 0.07 14.02 -6.59
CA GLU A 58 0.73 15.15 -5.90
C GLU A 58 2.21 15.34 -6.26
N LYS A 59 2.85 14.30 -6.82
CA LYS A 59 4.25 14.37 -7.29
C LYS A 59 4.40 14.78 -8.76
N VAL A 60 3.30 15.10 -9.44
CA VAL A 60 3.26 15.64 -10.82
C VAL A 60 2.87 17.11 -10.72
#